data_AF-A0A7Z9HT82-F1
#
_entry.id   AF-A0A7Z9HT82-F1
#
_cell.length_a   1.000
_cell.length_b   1.000
_cell.length_c   1.000
_cell.angle_alpha   90.00
_cell.angle_beta   90.00
_cell.angle_gamma   90.00
#
_symmetry.space_group_name_H-M   'P 1'
#
loop_
_entity.id
_entity.type
_entity.pdbx_description
1 polymer ?
#
loop_
_entity_poly.entity_id
_entity_poly.type
_entity_poly.pdbx_seq_one_letter_code
_entity_poly.pdbx_strand_id
1 'polypeptide(L)'
;METIKEPEMLADLMHKLNEQTTAEGTTFQAVLSESGVLEVVCSNNDEFSIHLVETDTQLLAVTQLFKVSDVKPEKIAALNVEMLQMSPAVPLSSVGLQGDMYILFGAMSLSTSVENIVHELEVQAENTIEVLEEIQEQDLLV
;
A
#
# COMPACT_ATOMS: atom_id res chain seq x y z
N MET A 1 18.33 23.43 -16.47
CA MET A 1 17.12 22.69 -16.86
C MET A 1 17.44 21.25 -16.52
N GLU A 2 17.17 20.85 -15.28
CA GLU A 2 17.30 19.46 -14.88
C GLU A 2 16.24 18.69 -15.64
N THR A 3 16.70 17.78 -16.50
CA THR A 3 15.83 16.78 -17.12
C THR A 3 15.26 15.97 -15.97
N ILE A 4 13.96 16.13 -15.69
CA ILE A 4 13.25 15.20 -14.83
C ILE A 4 13.38 13.86 -15.54
N LYS A 5 14.25 13.00 -15.00
CA LYS A 5 14.46 11.65 -15.51
C LYS A 5 13.15 10.93 -15.23
N GLU A 6 12.46 10.43 -16.26
CA GLU A 6 11.35 9.51 -16.02
C GLU A 6 11.86 8.38 -15.12
N PRO A 7 11.07 7.94 -14.12
CA PRO A 7 11.46 6.83 -13.27
C PRO A 7 11.45 5.55 -14.12
N GLU A 8 12.55 5.30 -14.83
CA GLU A 8 12.74 4.15 -15.73
C GLU A 8 12.39 2.83 -15.03
N MET A 9 12.64 2.74 -13.72
CA MET A 9 12.27 1.59 -12.88
C MET A 9 10.75 1.41 -12.77
N LEU A 10 9.99 2.46 -12.43
CA LEU A 10 8.54 2.35 -12.23
C LEU A 10 7.81 2.09 -13.55
N ALA A 11 8.28 2.66 -14.66
CA ALA A 11 7.72 2.37 -15.99
C ALA A 11 7.95 0.91 -16.39
N ASP A 12 9.15 0.37 -16.19
CA ASP A 12 9.44 -1.05 -16.44
C ASP A 12 8.62 -1.97 -15.51
N LEU A 13 8.52 -1.62 -14.23
CA LEU A 13 7.70 -2.36 -13.27
C LEU A 13 6.22 -2.36 -13.65
N MET A 14 5.66 -1.23 -14.09
CA MET A 14 4.29 -1.12 -14.57
C MET A 14 4.00 -2.11 -15.70
N HIS A 15 4.87 -2.19 -16.71
CA HIS A 15 4.72 -3.12 -17.82
C HIS A 15 4.76 -4.57 -17.34
N LYS A 16 5.72 -4.91 -16.47
CA LYS A 16 5.84 -6.26 -15.91
C LYS A 16 4.62 -6.65 -15.09
N LEU A 17 4.13 -5.77 -14.20
CA LEU A 17 2.96 -6.06 -13.36
C LEU A 17 1.72 -6.36 -14.20
N ASN A 18 1.47 -5.56 -15.25
CA ASN A 18 0.30 -5.74 -16.11
C ASN A 18 0.31 -7.05 -16.94
N GLU A 19 1.45 -7.73 -17.04
CA GLU A 19 1.60 -9.03 -17.72
C GLU A 19 1.69 -10.21 -16.73
N GLN A 20 1.69 -9.93 -15.43
CA GLN A 20 1.86 -10.95 -14.39
C GLN A 20 0.54 -11.58 -13.95
N THR A 21 0.64 -12.84 -13.53
CA THR A 21 -0.40 -13.55 -12.80
C THR A 21 0.28 -14.45 -11.78
N THR A 22 -0.09 -14.31 -10.50
CA THR A 22 0.54 -15.07 -9.42
C THR A 22 0.10 -16.53 -9.45
N ALA A 23 0.74 -17.39 -8.65
CA ALA A 23 0.33 -18.78 -8.49
C ALA A 23 -1.09 -18.91 -7.91
N GLU A 24 -1.54 -17.91 -7.16
CA GLU A 24 -2.88 -17.84 -6.57
C GLU A 24 -3.93 -17.26 -7.53
N GLY A 25 -3.49 -16.82 -8.71
CA GLY A 25 -4.36 -16.24 -9.74
C GLY A 25 -4.55 -14.73 -9.61
N THR A 26 -3.81 -14.06 -8.73
CA THR A 26 -3.85 -12.60 -8.60
C THR A 26 -3.27 -11.94 -9.84
N THR A 27 -4.00 -10.97 -10.37
CA THR A 27 -3.61 -10.12 -11.50
C THR A 27 -3.43 -8.69 -11.02
N PHE A 28 -2.65 -7.89 -11.75
CA PHE A 28 -2.33 -6.52 -11.38
C PHE A 28 -2.74 -5.56 -12.48
N GLN A 29 -3.33 -4.43 -12.10
CA GLN A 29 -3.56 -3.29 -12.95
C GLN A 29 -2.69 -2.14 -12.46
N ALA A 30 -1.65 -1.80 -13.22
CA ALA A 30 -0.66 -0.81 -12.84
C ALA A 30 -0.69 0.39 -13.79
N VAL A 31 -0.78 1.61 -13.24
CA VAL A 31 -0.82 2.87 -13.98
C VAL A 31 0.17 3.87 -13.39
N LEU A 32 1.13 4.32 -14.20
CA LEU A 32 2.09 5.36 -13.81
C LEU A 32 1.48 6.76 -14.04
N SER A 33 1.38 7.55 -12.99
CA SER A 33 0.92 8.94 -13.04
C SER A 33 2.01 9.91 -13.50
N GLU A 34 1.60 11.09 -14.00
CA GLU A 34 2.53 12.16 -14.40
C GLU A 34 3.42 12.66 -13.25
N SER A 35 2.97 12.49 -12.00
CA SER A 35 3.73 12.86 -10.79
C SER A 35 4.76 11.81 -10.36
N GLY A 36 4.93 10.72 -11.12
CA GLY A 36 5.90 9.66 -10.81
C GLY A 36 5.45 8.70 -9.72
N VAL A 37 4.14 8.60 -9.47
CA VAL A 37 3.54 7.60 -8.57
C VAL A 37 2.95 6.48 -9.41
N LEU A 38 3.35 5.24 -9.15
CA LEU A 38 2.77 4.06 -9.78
C LEU A 38 1.62 3.54 -8.92
N GLU A 39 0.40 3.66 -9.41
CA GLU A 39 -0.79 3.12 -8.76
C GLU A 39 -1.00 1.68 -9.21
N VAL A 40 -1.19 0.76 -8.27
CA VAL A 40 -1.39 -0.67 -8.55
C VAL A 40 -2.65 -1.16 -7.84
N VAL A 41 -3.56 -1.76 -8.60
CA VAL A 41 -4.72 -2.48 -8.08
C VAL A 41 -4.48 -3.98 -8.24
N CYS A 42 -4.58 -4.73 -7.16
CA CYS A 42 -4.42 -6.18 -7.15
C CYS A 42 -5.80 -6.84 -7.21
N SER A 43 -6.01 -7.88 -7.99
CA SER A 43 -7.36 -8.49 -8.10
C SER A 43 -7.82 -9.24 -6.85
N ASN A 44 -6.95 -9.48 -5.87
CA ASN A 44 -7.32 -9.99 -4.54
C ASN A 44 -7.84 -8.88 -3.61
N ASN A 45 -7.66 -7.60 -3.97
CA ASN A 45 -8.27 -6.42 -3.34
C ASN A 45 -8.44 -5.30 -4.39
N ASP A 46 -9.60 -5.27 -5.05
CA ASP A 46 -9.89 -4.30 -6.11
C ASP A 46 -10.45 -2.96 -5.59
N GLU A 47 -10.68 -2.85 -4.29
CA GLU A 47 -11.22 -1.64 -3.65
C GLU A 47 -10.12 -0.63 -3.28
N PHE A 48 -8.94 -1.13 -2.87
CA PHE A 48 -7.84 -0.29 -2.40
C PHE A 48 -6.60 -0.43 -3.29
N SER A 49 -6.16 0.69 -3.87
CA SER A 49 -4.92 0.73 -4.65
C SER A 49 -3.68 0.93 -3.76
N ILE A 50 -2.58 0.33 -4.19
CA ILE A 50 -1.25 0.50 -3.60
C ILE A 50 -0.48 1.52 -4.44
N HIS A 51 -0.05 2.61 -3.81
CA HIS A 51 0.82 3.60 -4.42
C HIS A 51 2.28 3.25 -4.20
N LEU A 52 3.00 3.05 -5.31
CA LEU A 52 4.44 2.84 -5.34
C LEU A 52 5.16 4.16 -5.65
N VAL A 53 6.11 4.50 -4.77
CA VAL A 53 6.95 5.70 -4.89
C VAL A 53 8.41 5.31 -4.78
N GLU A 54 9.18 5.63 -5.81
CA GLU A 54 10.64 5.49 -5.80
C GLU A 54 11.26 6.66 -5.02
N THR A 55 12.08 6.34 -4.02
CA THR A 55 12.93 7.29 -3.30
C THR A 55 14.39 7.04 -3.65
N ASP A 56 15.31 7.87 -3.15
CA ASP A 56 16.75 7.69 -3.37
C ASP A 56 17.30 6.34 -2.86
N THR A 57 16.60 5.67 -1.94
CA THR A 57 17.11 4.47 -1.27
C THR A 57 16.17 3.27 -1.32
N GLN A 58 14.88 3.50 -1.55
CA GLN A 58 13.83 2.50 -1.34
C GLN A 58 12.66 2.70 -2.30
N LEU A 59 11.96 1.62 -2.59
CA LEU A 59 10.62 1.63 -3.18
C LEU A 59 9.60 1.57 -2.04
N LEU A 60 8.83 2.63 -1.85
CA LEU A 60 7.76 2.69 -0.84
C LEU A 60 6.46 2.19 -1.46
N ALA A 61 5.73 1.35 -0.74
CA ALA A 61 4.39 0.89 -1.09
C ALA A 61 3.40 1.41 -0.05
N VAL A 62 2.38 2.16 -0.45
CA VAL A 62 1.45 2.84 0.46
C VAL A 62 0.01 2.64 0.01
N THR A 63 -0.80 2.06 0.89
CA THR A 63 -2.25 1.97 0.74
C THR A 63 -2.92 2.98 1.68
N GLN A 64 -3.80 3.80 1.14
CA GLN A 64 -4.59 4.74 1.94
C GLN A 64 -5.83 4.01 2.48
N LEU A 65 -6.03 4.01 3.79
CA LEU A 65 -7.14 3.28 4.42
C LEU A 65 -8.38 4.17 4.56
N PHE A 66 -8.32 5.17 5.44
CA PHE A 66 -9.41 6.10 5.70
C PHE A 66 -8.88 7.36 6.40
N LYS A 67 -9.69 8.42 6.42
CA LYS A 67 -9.30 9.67 7.06
C LYS A 67 -9.59 9.65 8.55
N VAL A 68 -8.88 10.48 9.30
CA VAL A 68 -9.18 10.74 10.72
C VAL A 68 -10.61 11.24 10.91
N SER A 69 -11.18 11.95 9.93
CA SER A 69 -12.58 12.40 9.94
C SER A 69 -13.60 11.26 9.90
N ASP A 70 -13.18 10.08 9.45
CA ASP A 70 -14.03 8.91 9.30
C ASP A 70 -14.07 8.08 10.60
N VAL A 71 -13.35 8.54 11.63
CA VAL A 71 -13.28 7.91 12.96
C VAL A 71 -14.15 8.69 13.93
N LYS A 72 -14.91 7.98 14.78
CA LYS A 72 -15.68 8.61 15.86
C LYS A 72 -14.73 9.46 16.73
N PRO A 73 -14.97 10.77 16.95
CA PRO A 73 -14.01 11.66 17.62
C PRO A 73 -13.53 11.16 18.99
N GLU A 74 -14.40 10.53 19.76
CA GLU A 74 -14.12 9.95 21.07
C GLU A 74 -13.33 8.62 21.02
N LYS A 75 -13.17 8.03 19.83
CA LYS A 75 -12.48 6.75 19.59
C LYS A 75 -11.10 6.88 18.98
N ILE A 76 -10.72 8.07 18.48
CA ILE A 76 -9.42 8.29 17.83
C ILE A 76 -8.23 7.79 18.67
N ALA A 77 -8.24 8.06 19.98
CA ALA A 77 -7.16 7.60 20.86
C ALA A 77 -7.11 6.06 20.99
N ALA A 78 -8.28 5.40 21.03
CA ALA A 78 -8.36 3.95 21.09
C ALA A 78 -7.88 3.32 19.77
N LEU A 79 -8.33 3.85 18.63
CA LEU A 79 -7.87 3.40 17.31
C LEU A 79 -6.36 3.55 17.15
N ASN A 80 -5.77 4.66 17.58
CA ASN A 80 -4.31 4.85 17.51
C ASN A 80 -3.55 3.79 18.33
N VAL A 81 -4.06 3.42 19.50
CA VAL A 81 -3.46 2.35 20.32
C VAL A 81 -3.60 1.00 19.61
N GLU A 82 -4.76 0.71 19.04
CA GLU A 82 -5.00 -0.53 18.27
C GLU A 82 -4.06 -0.64 17.08
N MET A 83 -3.96 0.40 16.25
CA MET A 83 -3.03 0.46 15.13
C MET A 83 -1.58 0.18 15.58
N LEU A 84 -1.13 0.81 16.66
CA LEU A 84 0.22 0.58 17.20
C LEU A 84 0.43 -0.86 17.69
N GLN A 85 -0.61 -1.52 18.21
CA GLN A 85 -0.54 -2.89 18.70
C GLN A 85 -0.63 -3.92 17.57
N MET A 86 -1.38 -3.60 16.52
CA MET A 86 -1.56 -4.42 15.33
C MET A 86 -0.32 -4.41 14.44
N SER A 87 0.37 -3.26 14.32
CA SER A 87 1.46 -3.08 13.36
C SER A 87 2.56 -4.16 13.38
N PRO A 88 3.01 -4.70 14.53
CA PRO A 88 4.03 -5.75 14.54
C PRO A 88 3.53 -7.13 14.08
N ALA A 89 2.21 -7.34 14.05
CA ALA A 89 1.58 -8.60 13.68
C ALA A 89 1.22 -8.65 12.18
N VAL A 90 1.07 -7.51 11.51
CA VAL A 90 0.79 -7.43 10.07
C VAL A 90 2.07 -7.77 9.29
N PRO A 91 2.13 -8.89 8.55
CA PRO A 91 3.34 -9.31 7.85
C PRO A 91 3.68 -8.34 6.71
N LEU A 92 4.96 -8.01 6.52
CA LEU A 92 5.43 -7.20 5.37
C LEU A 92 4.80 -5.79 5.24
N SER A 93 4.02 -5.36 6.22
CA SER A 93 3.37 -4.06 6.23
C SER A 93 3.43 -3.44 7.62
N SER A 94 3.17 -2.15 7.70
CA SER A 94 3.06 -1.39 8.94
C SER A 94 1.91 -0.41 8.81
N VAL A 95 1.23 -0.13 9.91
CA VAL A 95 0.19 0.89 9.93
C VAL A 95 0.77 2.22 10.38
N GLY A 96 0.25 3.31 9.82
CA GLY A 96 0.73 4.65 10.10
C GLY A 96 -0.37 5.70 9.97
N LEU A 97 -0.02 6.92 10.35
CA LEU A 97 -0.84 8.11 10.15
C LEU A 97 0.01 9.14 9.40
N GLN A 98 -0.38 9.46 8.17
CA GLN A 98 0.27 10.46 7.34
C GLN A 98 -0.68 11.65 7.15
N GLY A 99 -0.39 12.75 7.84
CA GLY A 99 -1.31 13.90 7.86
C GLY A 99 -2.61 13.53 8.57
N ASP A 100 -3.73 13.56 7.84
CA ASP A 100 -5.07 13.20 8.30
C ASP A 100 -5.54 11.84 7.78
N MET A 101 -4.62 10.99 7.30
CA MET A 101 -4.93 9.73 6.64
C MET A 101 -4.22 8.55 7.30
N TYR A 102 -5.00 7.56 7.74
CA TYR A 102 -4.46 6.27 8.14
C TYR A 102 -4.01 5.52 6.89
N ILE A 103 -2.83 4.92 6.98
CA ILE A 103 -2.19 4.23 5.87
C ILE A 103 -1.68 2.86 6.32
N LEU A 104 -1.64 1.94 5.38
CA LEU A 104 -0.81 0.74 5.44
C LEU A 104 0.38 0.96 4.52
N PHE A 105 1.60 0.66 4.98
CA PHE A 105 2.79 0.89 4.16
C PHE A 105 3.88 -0.15 4.38
N GLY A 106 4.67 -0.36 3.33
CA GLY A 106 5.87 -1.18 3.31
C GLY A 106 7.01 -0.45 2.58
N ALA A 107 8.23 -0.94 2.75
CA ALA A 107 9.41 -0.40 2.09
C ALA A 107 10.32 -1.53 1.61
N MET A 108 10.70 -1.47 0.34
CA MET A 108 11.57 -2.44 -0.32
C MET A 108 12.89 -1.78 -0.75
N SER A 109 13.96 -2.57 -0.83
CA SER A 109 15.20 -2.12 -1.48
C SER A 109 14.94 -1.85 -2.97
N LEU A 110 15.62 -0.86 -3.56
CA LEU A 110 15.61 -0.66 -5.01
C LEU A 110 16.19 -1.86 -5.78
N SER A 111 16.90 -2.75 -5.10
CA SER A 111 17.44 -4.00 -5.65
C SER A 111 16.50 -5.21 -5.48
N THR A 112 15.30 -5.04 -4.92
CA THR A 112 14.33 -6.13 -4.76
C THR A 112 13.90 -6.66 -6.13
N SER A 113 13.83 -7.99 -6.28
CA SER A 113 13.41 -8.59 -7.55
C SER A 113 11.93 -8.35 -7.81
N VAL A 114 11.53 -8.40 -9.08
CA VAL A 114 10.13 -8.19 -9.48
C VAL A 114 9.21 -9.24 -8.85
N GLU A 115 9.67 -10.48 -8.73
CA GLU A 115 8.92 -11.57 -8.10
C GLU A 115 8.64 -11.28 -6.62
N ASN A 116 9.63 -10.72 -5.90
CA ASN A 116 9.44 -10.32 -4.51
C ASN A 116 8.54 -9.08 -4.41
N ILE A 117 8.65 -8.11 -5.32
CA ILE A 117 7.73 -6.95 -5.37
C ILE A 117 6.29 -7.43 -5.58
N VAL A 118 6.07 -8.36 -6.51
CA VAL A 118 4.75 -8.97 -6.78
C VAL A 118 4.19 -9.62 -5.51
N HIS A 119 5.01 -10.40 -4.80
CA HIS A 119 4.60 -11.03 -3.54
C HIS A 119 4.25 -10.01 -2.46
N GLU A 120 5.08 -8.98 -2.29
CA GLU A 120 4.84 -7.89 -1.32
C GLU A 120 3.54 -7.14 -1.61
N LEU A 121 3.22 -6.89 -2.89
CA LEU A 121 1.98 -6.24 -3.31
C LEU A 121 0.74 -7.12 -3.07
N GLU A 122 0.83 -8.42 -3.34
CA GLU A 122 -0.24 -9.39 -3.07
C GLU A 122 -0.55 -9.47 -1.57
N VAL A 123 0.50 -9.57 -0.74
CA VAL A 123 0.38 -9.60 0.73
C VAL A 123 -0.14 -8.27 1.28
N GLN A 124 0.35 -7.11 0.78
CA GLN A 124 -0.15 -5.81 1.24
C GLN A 124 -1.63 -5.59 0.87
N ALA A 125 -2.08 -6.11 -0.28
CA ALA A 125 -3.49 -6.09 -0.67
C ALA A 125 -4.36 -6.92 0.28
N GLU A 126 -3.91 -8.12 0.69
CA GLU A 126 -4.57 -8.96 1.69
C GLU A 126 -4.59 -8.31 3.07
N ASN A 127 -3.44 -7.85 3.55
CA ASN A 127 -3.30 -7.16 4.83
C ASN A 127 -4.23 -5.95 4.93
N THR A 128 -4.45 -5.24 3.82
CA THR A 128 -5.38 -4.10 3.79
C THR A 128 -6.78 -4.55 4.18
N ILE A 129 -7.26 -5.68 3.67
CA ILE A 129 -8.56 -6.24 4.01
C ILE A 129 -8.58 -6.65 5.48
N GLU A 130 -7.59 -7.42 5.94
CA GLU A 130 -7.53 -7.92 7.33
C GLU A 130 -7.52 -6.78 8.36
N VAL A 131 -6.74 -5.72 8.11
CA VAL A 131 -6.66 -4.55 8.97
C VAL A 131 -8.00 -3.81 9.02
N LEU A 132 -8.67 -3.65 7.87
CA LEU A 132 -9.97 -2.98 7.80
C LEU A 132 -11.06 -3.78 8.50
N GLU A 133 -11.07 -5.11 8.34
CA GLU A 133 -12.00 -6.00 9.03
C GLU A 133 -11.85 -5.90 10.55
N GLU A 134 -10.62 -5.97 11.08
CA GLU A 134 -10.35 -5.83 12.51
C GLU A 134 -10.80 -4.46 13.05
N ILE A 135 -10.56 -3.37 12.31
CA ILE A 135 -11.02 -2.03 12.70
C ILE A 135 -12.56 -1.93 12.68
N GLN A 136 -13.21 -2.57 11.70
CA GLN A 136 -14.66 -2.57 11.57
C GLN A 136 -15.34 -3.33 12.72
N GLU A 137 -14.75 -4.44 13.18
CA GLU A 137 -15.27 -5.21 14.32
C GLU A 137 -15.31 -4.40 15.62
N GLN A 138 -14.46 -3.38 15.76
CA GLN A 138 -14.38 -2.53 16.94
C GLN A 138 -15.35 -1.33 16.94
N ASP A 139 -16.18 -1.15 15.90
CA ASP A 139 -17.15 -0.06 15.75
C ASP A 139 -16.51 1.34 15.97
N LEU A 140 -15.32 1.55 15.40
CA LEU A 140 -14.51 2.76 15.59
C LEU A 140 -14.83 3.87 14.56
N LEU A 141 -15.35 3.50 13.39
CA LEU A 141 -15.64 4.40 12.27
C LEU A 141 -17.06 4.99 12.35
N VAL A 142 -17.30 6.14 11.69
CA VAL A 142 -18.59 6.86 11.66
C VAL A 142 -19.56 6.36 10.59
#